data_AF-A0A9X2NI87-F1
#
_entry.id   AF-A0A9X2NI87-F1
#
_cell.length_a   1.000
_cell.length_b   1.000
_cell.length_c   1.000
_cell.angle_alpha   90.00
_cell.angle_beta   90.00
_cell.angle_gamma   90.00
#
_symmetry.space_group_name_H-M   'P 1'
#
loop_
_entity.id
_entity.type
_entity.pdbx_description
1 polymer ?
#
loop_
_entity_poly.entity_id
_entity_poly.type
_entity_poly.pdbx_seq_one_letter_code
_entity_poly.pdbx_strand_id
1 'polypeptide(L)' 'MITRSHDVVDEVGVWLAGEFAGRLPAAEIDHVVRATRIDLESSIAPEELGEMLHRLSRARLQRILQLTPATKLRIPRAR' A
#
# COMPACT_ATOMS: atom_id res chain seq x y z
N MET A 1 11.14 -1.08 14.50
CA MET A 1 11.42 -1.22 13.06
C MET A 1 10.56 -0.22 12.30
N ILE A 2 11.02 1.03 12.19
CA ILE A 2 10.37 2.10 11.41
C ILE A 2 11.40 2.49 10.35
N THR A 3 11.25 2.01 9.11
CA THR A 3 12.25 2.33 8.06
C THR A 3 11.63 2.46 6.68
N ARG A 4 10.66 1.61 6.30
CA ARG A 4 10.10 1.66 4.93
C ARG A 4 9.27 2.90 4.56
N SER A 5 8.57 3.54 5.50
CA SER A 5 7.73 4.70 5.17
C SER A 5 8.52 6.00 5.00
N HIS A 6 9.69 6.11 5.64
CA HIS A 6 10.58 7.26 5.45
C HIS A 6 11.17 7.24 4.03
N ASP A 7 11.60 6.06 3.58
CA ASP A 7 12.21 5.88 2.25
C ASP A 7 11.26 6.31 1.11
N VAL A 8 9.96 5.99 1.21
CA VAL A 8 8.96 6.36 0.18
C VAL A 8 8.67 7.87 0.17
N VAL A 9 8.67 8.51 1.34
CA VAL A 9 8.44 9.95 1.47
C VAL A 9 9.58 10.74 0.85
N ASP A 10 10.81 10.30 1.12
CA ASP A 10 12.00 10.95 0.59
C ASP A 10 12.10 10.75 -0.94
N GLU A 11 11.75 9.56 -1.45
CA GLU A 11 11.70 9.29 -2.89
C GLU A 11 10.68 10.16 -3.62
N VAL A 12 9.46 10.29 -3.07
CA VAL A 12 8.41 11.17 -3.62
C VAL A 12 8.83 12.64 -3.56
N GLY A 13 9.48 13.06 -2.47
CA GLY A 13 10.03 14.41 -2.33
C GLY A 13 11.03 14.75 -3.41
N VAL A 14 11.95 13.84 -3.72
CA VAL A 14 12.94 14.02 -4.81
C VAL A 14 12.26 14.14 -6.18
N TRP A 15 11.26 13.31 -6.45
CA TRP A 15 10.55 13.35 -7.72
C TRP A 15 9.78 14.66 -7.91
N LEU A 16 9.05 15.11 -6.88
CA LEU A 16 8.31 16.37 -6.91
C LEU A 16 9.24 17.59 -6.94
N ALA A 17 10.39 17.54 -6.27
CA ALA A 17 11.41 18.59 -6.36
C ALA A 17 11.92 18.77 -7.80
N GLY A 18 12.04 17.67 -8.55
CA GLY A 18 12.34 17.71 -9.98
C GLY A 18 11.20 18.29 -10.83
N GLU A 19 9.97 17.86 -10.58
CA GLU A 19 8.79 18.31 -11.32
C GLU A 19 8.49 19.81 -11.13
N PHE A 20 8.64 20.32 -9.91
CA PHE A 20 8.32 21.69 -9.54
C PHE A 20 9.54 22.62 -9.46
N ALA A 21 10.70 22.17 -9.96
CA ALA A 21 11.92 22.94 -9.97
C ALA A 21 11.72 24.33 -10.61
N GLY A 22 12.13 25.38 -9.90
CA GLY A 22 12.00 26.77 -10.35
C GLY A 22 10.59 27.37 -10.26
N ARG A 23 9.58 26.59 -9.83
CA ARG A 23 8.21 27.07 -9.57
C ARG A 23 7.92 27.16 -8.07
N LEU A 24 8.44 26.23 -7.29
CA LEU A 24 8.25 26.18 -5.83
C LEU A 24 9.58 25.99 -5.09
N PRO A 25 9.74 26.56 -3.89
CA PRO A 25 10.87 26.26 -3.02
C PRO A 25 10.88 24.78 -2.59
N ALA A 26 12.06 24.17 -2.54
CA ALA A 26 12.20 22.77 -2.09
C ALA A 26 11.64 22.55 -0.67
N ALA A 27 11.79 23.52 0.23
CA ALA A 27 11.24 23.44 1.58
C ALA A 27 9.70 23.38 1.61
N GLU A 28 9.04 23.99 0.62
CA GLU A 28 7.58 23.99 0.51
C GLU A 28 7.07 22.66 -0.04
N ILE A 29 7.80 22.07 -0.98
CA ILE A 29 7.56 20.71 -1.48
C ILE A 29 7.71 19.69 -0.35
N ASP A 30 8.79 19.78 0.42
CA ASP A 30 9.04 18.90 1.58
C ASP A 30 7.93 18.99 2.63
N HIS A 31 7.43 20.20 2.89
CA HIS A 31 6.33 20.44 3.82
C HIS A 31 5.04 19.76 3.35
N VAL A 32 4.67 19.93 2.08
CA VAL A 32 3.45 19.33 1.49
C VAL A 32 3.51 17.80 1.51
N VAL A 33 4.64 17.20 1.16
CA VAL A 33 4.79 15.73 1.17
C VAL A 33 4.65 15.17 2.59
N ARG A 34 5.25 15.81 3.58
CA ARG A 34 5.14 15.39 5.00
C ARG A 34 3.73 15.57 5.54
N ALA A 35 3.05 16.67 5.21
CA ALA A 35 1.65 16.89 5.59
C ALA A 35 0.73 15.82 4.98
N THR A 36 0.89 15.57 3.67
CA THR A 36 0.13 14.54 2.95
C THR A 36 0.33 13.14 3.56
N ARG A 37 1.55 12.81 4.00
CA ARG A 37 1.79 11.54 4.71
C ARG A 37 0.98 11.44 5.99
N ILE A 38 0.99 12.49 6.82
CA ILE A 38 0.25 12.53 8.09
C ILE A 38 -1.25 12.39 7.83
N ASP A 39 -1.75 13.11 6.82
CA ASP A 39 -3.15 13.03 6.43
C ASP A 39 -3.52 11.60 6.02
N LEU A 40 -2.69 10.94 5.21
CA LEU A 40 -2.87 9.54 4.82
C LEU A 40 -2.78 8.56 5.99
N GLU A 41 -1.84 8.76 6.92
CA GLU A 41 -1.69 7.97 8.15
C GLU A 41 -2.91 8.13 9.07
N SER A 42 -3.59 9.28 9.02
CA SER A 42 -4.81 9.58 9.77
C SER A 42 -6.11 9.26 9.01
N SER A 43 -6.03 8.94 7.72
CA SER A 43 -7.19 8.85 6.81
C SER A 43 -8.03 7.59 7.00
N ILE A 44 -7.55 6.62 7.79
CA ILE A 44 -8.30 5.41 8.10
C ILE A 44 -8.30 5.25 9.62
N ALA A 45 -9.48 5.39 10.24
CA ALA A 45 -9.61 5.06 11.65
C ALA A 45 -9.16 3.60 11.88
N PRO A 46 -8.47 3.27 12.98
CA PRO A 46 -7.97 1.90 13.22
C PRO A 46 -9.04 0.81 13.06
N GLU A 47 -10.28 1.12 13.43
CA GLU A 47 -11.45 0.25 13.29
C GLU A 47 -11.82 0.02 11.81
N GLU A 48 -11.79 1.08 10.99
CA GLU A 48 -12.03 1.02 9.54
C GLU A 48 -10.88 0.31 8.81
N LEU A 49 -9.66 0.40 9.33
CA LEU A 49 -8.48 -0.27 8.79
C LEU A 49 -8.62 -1.79 8.90
N GLY A 50 -9.08 -2.28 10.05
CA GLY A 50 -9.33 -3.71 10.26
C GLY A 50 -10.37 -4.27 9.28
N GLU A 51 -11.48 -3.55 9.09
CA GLU A 51 -12.52 -3.94 8.14
C GLU A 51 -12.01 -3.92 6.69
N MET A 52 -11.29 -2.86 6.30
CA MET A 52 -10.77 -2.71 4.95
C MET A 52 -9.66 -3.75 4.65
N LEU A 53 -8.79 -4.04 5.62
CA LEU A 53 -7.81 -5.14 5.54
C LEU A 53 -8.49 -6.48 5.31
N HIS A 54 -9.55 -6.77 6.08
CA HIS A 54 -10.28 -8.02 5.94
C HIS A 54 -10.93 -8.14 4.55
N ARG A 55 -11.63 -7.10 4.09
CA ARG A 55 -12.28 -7.07 2.76
C ARG A 55 -11.26 -7.24 1.63
N LEU A 56 -10.19 -6.45 1.64
CA LEU A 56 -9.16 -6.50 0.58
C LEU A 56 -8.38 -7.81 0.58
N SER A 57 -8.04 -8.35 1.76
CA SER A 57 -7.34 -9.63 1.87
C SER A 57 -8.19 -10.78 1.37
N ARG A 58 -9.48 -10.82 1.73
CA ARG A 58 -10.43 -11.83 1.24
C ARG A 58 -10.56 -11.81 -0.27
N ALA A 59 -10.70 -10.62 -0.88
CA ALA A 59 -10.78 -10.48 -2.32
C ALA A 59 -9.50 -10.98 -3.03
N ARG A 60 -8.32 -10.70 -2.48
CA ARG A 60 -7.04 -11.21 -2.99
C ARG A 60 -6.97 -12.74 -2.89
N LEU A 61 -7.35 -13.32 -1.76
CA LEU A 61 -7.36 -14.77 -1.56
C LEU A 61 -8.34 -15.47 -2.52
N GLN A 62 -9.53 -14.91 -2.73
CA GLN A 62 -10.49 -15.44 -3.71
C GLN A 62 -9.92 -15.42 -5.12
N ARG A 63 -9.23 -14.35 -5.51
CA ARG A 63 -8.55 -14.28 -6.81
C ARG A 63 -7.46 -15.35 -6.93
N ILE A 64 -6.65 -15.57 -5.88
CA ILE A 64 -5.64 -16.64 -5.87
C ILE A 64 -6.30 -18.01 -6.05
N LEU A 65 -7.38 -18.30 -5.32
CA LEU A 65 -8.11 -19.57 -5.44
C LEU A 65 -8.73 -19.77 -6.84
N GLN A 66 -9.17 -18.69 -7.50
CA GLN A 66 -9.68 -18.74 -8.86
C GLN A 66 -8.57 -18.94 -9.91
N LEU A 67 -7.39 -18.37 -9.68
CA LEU A 67 -6.23 -18.48 -10.56
C LEU A 67 -5.41 -19.77 -10.33
N THR A 68 -5.61 -20.43 -9.19
CA THR A 68 -5.00 -21.73 -8.91
C THR A 68 -5.93 -22.81 -9.45
N PRO A 69 -5.64 -23.49 -10.58
CA PRO A 69 -6.45 -24.61 -11.01
C PRO A 69 -6.42 -25.62 -9.88
N ALA A 70 -7.61 -26.00 -9.38
CA ALA A 70 -7.75 -27.02 -8.36
C ALA A 70 -6.91 -28.22 -8.81
N THR A 71 -5.77 -28.42 -8.15
CA THR A 71 -5.07 -29.69 -8.23
C THR A 71 -6.07 -30.64 -7.63
N LYS A 72 -6.81 -31.34 -8.50
CA LYS A 72 -7.70 -32.43 -8.14
C LYS A 72 -6.80 -33.40 -7.40
N LEU A 73 -6.76 -33.30 -6.08
CA LEU A 73 -6.21 -34.32 -5.21
C LEU A 73 -7.14 -35.52 -5.42
N ARG A 74 -6.92 -36.29 -6.49
CA ARG A 74 -7.54 -37.60 -6.69
C ARG A 74 -6.98 -38.44 -5.58
N ILE A 75 -7.68 -38.49 -4.45
CA ILE A 75 -7.46 -39.52 -3.44
C ILE A 75 -7.77 -40.83 -4.18
N PRO A 76 -6.79 -41.71 -4.43
CA PRO A 76 -7.08 -43.00 -5.04
C PRO A 76 -7.96 -43.75 -4.04
N ARG A 77 -9.18 -44.13 -4.44
CA ARG A 77 -9.93 -45.13 -3.67
C ARG A 77 -9.13 -46.42 -3.72
N ALA A 78 -8.57 -46.82 -2.58
CA ALA A 78 -8.03 -48.15 -2.40
C ALA A 78 -9.14 -49.17 -2.67
N ARG A 79 -8.82 -50.16 -3.52
CA ARG A 79 -9.68 -51.28 -3.88
C ARG A 79 -9.77 -52.27 -2.71
#